data_AF-A0A848VLF7-F1
#
_entry.id   AF-A0A848VLF7-F1
#
_cell.length_a   1.000
_cell.length_b   1.000
_cell.length_c   1.000
_cell.angle_alpha   90.00
_cell.angle_beta   90.00
_cell.angle_gamma   90.00
#
_symmetry.space_group_name_H-M   'P 1'
#
loop_
_entity.id
_entity.type
_entity.pdbx_description
1 polymer ?
#
loop_
_entity_poly.entity_id
_entity_poly.type
_entity_poly.pdbx_seq_one_letter_code
_entity_poly.pdbx_strand_id
1 'polypeptide(L)'
;MALSPRRIGRTLLKVILAIGALLACARVLVYFGEKVPMIEEVGPSVAAGPLTTTPIMFAQTDFYGYPTRVEAELGRLTVSARRDTVTDQPISLRFVKLPSTATSPGPPVVYLAGGPGGSGVNTASGDRFRFFMKLREVGDVIALDQRGTP
;
A
#
# COMPACT_ATOMS: atom_id res chain seq x y z
N MET A 1 -59.07 5.60 -0.26
CA MET A 1 -58.50 5.85 -1.60
C MET A 1 -57.39 4.82 -1.84
N ALA A 2 -57.75 3.63 -2.36
CA ALA A 2 -56.84 2.50 -2.51
C ALA A 2 -55.99 2.65 -3.79
N LEU A 3 -54.67 2.54 -3.67
CA LEU A 3 -53.75 2.62 -4.80
C LEU A 3 -53.91 1.41 -5.72
N SER A 4 -54.15 1.67 -7.01
CA SER A 4 -54.30 0.64 -8.05
C SER A 4 -53.05 -0.26 -8.15
N PRO A 5 -53.20 -1.58 -8.34
CA PRO A 5 -52.09 -2.54 -8.39
C PRO A 5 -51.02 -2.20 -9.43
N ARG A 6 -51.39 -1.52 -10.53
CA ARG A 6 -50.45 -1.07 -11.57
C ARG A 6 -49.51 0.06 -11.10
N ARG A 7 -49.92 0.88 -10.14
CA ARG A 7 -49.07 1.94 -9.55
C ARG A 7 -48.01 1.34 -8.61
N ILE A 8 -48.38 0.31 -7.85
CA ILE A 8 -47.48 -0.35 -6.89
C ILE A 8 -46.32 -1.03 -7.61
N GLY A 9 -46.58 -1.74 -8.71
CA GLY A 9 -45.53 -2.39 -9.52
C GLY A 9 -44.53 -1.41 -10.15
N ARG A 10 -44.99 -0.24 -10.59
CA ARG A 10 -44.10 0.80 -11.16
C ARG A 10 -43.25 1.50 -10.10
N THR A 11 -43.79 1.74 -8.91
CA THR A 11 -43.01 2.31 -7.81
C THR A 11 -42.00 1.30 -7.28
N LEU A 12 -42.37 0.03 -7.14
CA LEU A 12 -41.47 -1.04 -6.73
C LEU A 12 -40.31 -1.24 -7.71
N LEU A 13 -40.58 -1.23 -9.02
CA LEU A 13 -39.55 -1.33 -10.06
C LEU A 13 -38.56 -0.16 -10.02
N LYS A 14 -39.05 1.07 -9.78
CA LYS A 14 -38.18 2.26 -9.64
C LYS A 14 -37.29 2.18 -8.39
N VAL A 15 -37.82 1.67 -7.28
CA VAL A 15 -37.04 1.47 -6.04
C VAL A 15 -35.96 0.40 -6.27
N ILE A 16 -36.29 -0.72 -6.92
CA ILE A 16 -35.31 -1.78 -7.23
C ILE A 16 -34.21 -1.27 -8.15
N LEU A 17 -34.55 -0.51 -9.20
CA LEU A 17 -33.55 0.11 -10.09
C LEU A 17 -32.67 1.13 -9.36
N ALA A 18 -33.26 1.95 -8.48
CA ALA A 18 -32.51 2.92 -7.69
C ALA A 18 -31.54 2.25 -6.70
N ILE A 19 -31.98 1.18 -6.02
CA ILE A 19 -31.12 0.38 -5.14
C ILE A 19 -30.00 -0.29 -5.94
N GLY A 20 -30.32 -0.88 -7.10
CA GLY A 20 -29.33 -1.49 -7.99
C GLY A 20 -28.26 -0.50 -8.46
N ALA A 21 -28.67 0.71 -8.84
CA ALA A 21 -27.74 1.78 -9.22
C ALA A 21 -26.90 2.27 -8.04
N LEU A 22 -27.49 2.40 -6.84
CA LEU A 22 -26.75 2.76 -5.61
C LEU A 22 -25.71 1.71 -5.23
N LEU A 23 -26.07 0.42 -5.33
CA LEU A 23 -25.14 -0.69 -5.06
C LEU A 23 -24.02 -0.76 -6.09
N ALA A 24 -24.30 -0.47 -7.36
CA ALA A 24 -23.28 -0.35 -8.40
C ALA A 24 -22.34 0.84 -8.14
N CYS A 25 -22.87 2.03 -7.82
CA CYS A 25 -22.07 3.19 -7.46
C CYS A 25 -21.23 2.98 -6.19
N ALA A 26 -21.78 2.31 -5.17
CA ALA A 26 -21.04 1.99 -3.95
C ALA A 26 -19.85 1.04 -4.22
N ARG A 27 -20.01 0.06 -5.11
CA ARG A 27 -18.91 -0.80 -5.57
C ARG A 27 -17.84 -0.03 -6.33
N VAL A 28 -18.24 0.96 -7.14
CA VAL A 28 -17.31 1.83 -7.88
C VAL A 28 -16.53 2.74 -6.91
N LEU A 29 -17.16 3.25 -5.86
CA LEU A 29 -16.48 4.05 -4.84
C LEU A 29 -15.44 3.26 -4.05
N VAL A 30 -15.70 1.99 -3.74
CA VAL A 30 -14.68 1.08 -3.15
C VAL A 30 -13.51 0.84 -4.12
N TYR A 31 -13.75 0.88 -5.43
CA TYR A 31 -12.73 0.69 -6.46
C TYR A 31 -11.74 1.88 -6.57
N PHE A 32 -12.20 3.10 -6.29
CA PHE A 32 -11.41 4.33 -6.42
C PHE A 32 -10.79 4.85 -5.12
N GLY A 33 -10.98 4.16 -3.99
CA GLY A 33 -10.24 4.48 -2.78
C GLY A 33 -8.75 4.25 -2.99
N GLU A 34 -7.91 5.23 -2.67
CA GLU A 34 -6.45 5.02 -2.58
C GLU A 34 -6.20 3.81 -1.68
N LYS A 35 -5.67 2.73 -2.26
CA LYS A 35 -5.25 1.55 -1.49
C LYS A 35 -3.99 1.90 -0.72
N VAL A 36 -4.16 2.58 0.41
CA VAL A 36 -3.08 2.79 1.38
C VAL A 36 -2.63 1.41 1.87
N PRO A 37 -1.32 1.11 1.88
CA PRO A 37 -0.81 -0.14 2.42
C PRO A 37 -1.32 -0.34 3.84
N MET A 38 -1.92 -1.50 4.09
CA MET A 38 -2.24 -1.91 5.45
C MET A 38 -0.92 -2.33 6.11
N ILE A 39 -0.37 -1.42 6.92
CA ILE A 39 0.83 -1.61 7.73
C ILE A 39 0.40 -1.73 9.17
N GLU A 40 0.67 -2.87 9.78
CA GLU A 40 0.39 -3.14 11.18
C GLU A 40 1.72 -3.36 11.90
N GLU A 41 2.10 -2.46 12.81
CA GLU A 41 3.30 -2.65 13.64
C GLU A 41 3.09 -3.81 14.61
N VAL A 42 4.02 -4.75 14.62
CA VAL A 42 3.93 -5.98 15.46
C VAL A 42 5.03 -6.09 16.50
N GLY A 43 5.92 -5.10 16.58
CA GLY A 43 7.03 -5.13 17.52
C GLY A 43 7.66 -3.75 17.74
N PRO A 44 8.63 -3.66 18.66
CA PRO A 44 9.29 -2.41 18.97
C PRO A 44 10.16 -1.93 17.80
N SER A 45 10.32 -0.61 17.68
CA SER A 45 11.27 -0.02 16.75
C SER A 45 12.70 -0.14 17.27
N VAL A 46 13.63 -0.47 16.39
CA VAL A 46 15.07 -0.56 16.65
C VAL A 46 15.80 0.51 15.86
N ALA A 47 16.77 1.19 16.50
CA ALA A 47 17.59 2.23 15.87
C ALA A 47 19.04 1.77 15.65
N ALA A 48 19.60 2.13 14.51
CA ALA A 48 21.00 1.91 14.14
C ALA A 48 21.54 3.15 13.39
N GLY A 49 22.16 4.07 14.13
CA GLY A 49 22.61 5.34 13.58
C GLY A 49 21.43 6.16 13.02
N PRO A 50 21.47 6.62 11.75
CA PRO A 50 20.38 7.40 11.15
C PRO A 50 19.16 6.55 10.74
N LEU A 51 19.22 5.23 10.94
CA LEU A 51 18.20 4.29 10.51
C LEU A 51 17.35 3.82 11.68
N THR A 52 16.03 3.76 11.51
CA THR A 52 15.11 3.04 12.39
C THR A 52 14.32 2.01 11.60
N THR A 53 14.06 0.86 12.21
CA THR A 53 13.25 -0.22 11.63
C THR A 53 12.27 -0.76 12.65
N THR A 54 11.02 -0.95 12.25
CA THR A 54 9.96 -1.53 13.07
C THR A 54 9.42 -2.77 12.37
N PRO A 55 9.34 -3.94 13.05
CA PRO A 55 8.67 -5.11 12.50
C PRO A 55 7.19 -4.81 12.21
N ILE A 56 6.73 -5.18 11.02
CA ILE A 56 5.34 -4.98 10.58
C ILE A 56 4.76 -6.23 9.93
N MET A 57 3.44 -6.35 9.94
CA MET A 57 2.71 -7.10 8.94
C MET A 57 2.37 -6.18 7.78
N PHE A 58 2.92 -6.49 6.62
CA PHE A 58 2.67 -5.76 5.38
C PHE A 58 1.61 -6.49 4.56
N ALA A 59 0.54 -5.81 4.19
CA ALA A 59 -0.59 -6.44 3.52
C ALA A 59 -0.99 -5.77 2.21
N GLN A 60 -1.39 -6.60 1.26
CA GLN A 60 -2.03 -6.25 0.01
C GLN A 60 -3.42 -6.88 -0.03
N THR A 61 -4.42 -6.14 -0.51
CA THR A 61 -5.74 -6.70 -0.85
C THR A 61 -5.81 -6.90 -2.36
N ASP A 62 -5.98 -8.15 -2.78
CA ASP A 62 -6.04 -8.51 -4.20
C ASP A 62 -7.34 -8.02 -4.88
N PHE A 63 -7.51 -8.36 -6.16
CA PHE A 63 -8.70 -7.99 -6.94
C PHE A 63 -10.00 -8.59 -6.40
N TYR A 64 -9.93 -9.75 -5.75
CA TYR A 64 -11.09 -10.47 -5.20
C TYR A 64 -11.37 -10.08 -3.74
N GLY A 65 -10.56 -9.22 -3.15
CA GLY A 65 -10.72 -8.79 -1.76
C GLY A 65 -10.05 -9.70 -0.75
N TYR A 66 -9.22 -10.66 -1.18
CA TYR A 66 -8.48 -11.53 -0.26
C TYR A 66 -7.20 -10.83 0.19
N PRO A 67 -6.99 -10.65 1.51
CA PRO A 67 -5.77 -10.05 2.02
C PRO A 67 -4.63 -11.06 1.94
N THR A 68 -3.51 -10.66 1.34
CA THR A 68 -2.23 -11.34 1.49
C THR A 68 -1.37 -10.55 2.46
N ARG A 69 -0.88 -11.22 3.51
CA ARG A 69 -0.04 -10.62 4.55
C ARG A 69 1.34 -11.25 4.52
N VAL A 70 2.37 -10.44 4.70
CA VAL A 70 3.75 -10.90 4.81
C VAL A 70 4.45 -10.14 5.93
N GLU A 71 5.34 -10.82 6.63
CA GLU A 71 6.26 -10.17 7.57
C GLU A 71 7.21 -9.26 6.80
N ALA A 72 7.43 -8.07 7.34
CA ALA A 72 8.29 -7.05 6.77
C ALA A 72 8.83 -6.13 7.87
N GLU A 73 9.67 -5.18 7.48
CA GLU A 73 10.11 -4.09 8.36
C GLU A 73 9.75 -2.74 7.73
N LEU A 74 9.10 -1.87 8.49
CA LEU A 74 8.96 -0.46 8.18
C LEU A 74 10.23 0.27 8.59
N GLY A 75 10.91 0.85 7.62
CA GLY A 75 12.13 1.60 7.84
C GLY A 75 11.97 3.09 7.68
N ARG A 76 12.76 3.86 8.44
CA ARG A 76 12.98 5.29 8.23
C ARG A 76 14.48 5.57 8.23
N LEU A 77 14.94 6.28 7.21
CA LEU A 77 16.32 6.72 7.08
C LEU A 77 16.39 8.26 7.13
N THR A 78 17.06 8.78 8.14
CA THR A 78 17.32 10.21 8.30
C THR A 78 18.51 10.61 7.44
N VAL A 79 18.30 11.53 6.49
CA VAL A 79 19.35 12.03 5.59
C VAL A 79 19.36 13.55 5.55
N SER A 80 20.47 14.16 5.15
CA SER A 80 20.52 15.60 4.97
C SER A 80 19.64 16.06 3.80
N ALA A 81 18.93 17.18 3.98
CA ALA A 81 18.14 17.78 2.93
C ALA A 81 19.02 18.33 1.80
N ARG A 82 20.26 18.75 2.08
CA ARG A 82 21.22 19.15 1.05
C ARG A 82 22.48 18.30 1.15
N ARG A 83 23.13 18.01 0.03
CA ARG A 83 24.34 17.16 0.02
C ARG A 83 25.64 17.95 0.13
N ASP A 84 25.60 19.23 -0.21
CA ASP A 84 26.73 20.16 -0.23
C ASP A 84 26.93 20.89 1.11
N THR A 85 25.98 20.78 2.03
CA THR A 85 26.05 21.37 3.37
C THR A 85 25.41 20.42 4.37
N VAL A 86 25.99 20.25 5.55
CA VAL A 86 25.28 19.62 6.68
C VAL A 86 24.19 20.59 7.11
N THR A 87 22.97 20.37 6.64
CA THR A 87 21.81 21.22 6.99
C THR A 87 21.20 20.79 8.31
N ASP A 88 20.75 21.75 9.11
CA ASP A 88 20.01 21.51 10.37
C ASP A 88 18.58 20.97 10.16
N GLN A 89 18.12 20.85 8.92
CA GLN A 89 16.83 20.26 8.58
C GLN A 89 17.02 18.92 7.86
N PRO A 90 17.19 17.81 8.59
CA PRO A 90 17.21 16.50 7.98
C PRO A 90 15.82 16.12 7.46
N ILE A 91 15.78 15.24 6.46
CA ILE A 91 14.54 14.63 5.97
C ILE A 91 14.55 13.14 6.32
N SER A 92 13.35 12.59 6.56
CA SER A 92 13.17 11.16 6.78
C SER A 92 12.65 10.51 5.50
N LEU A 93 13.37 9.50 5.01
CA LEU A 93 12.94 8.67 3.89
C LEU A 93 12.29 7.40 4.44
N ARG A 94 11.07 7.08 4.02
CA ARG A 94 10.35 5.87 4.42
C ARG A 94 10.65 4.73 3.45
N PHE A 95 10.76 3.52 3.96
CA PHE A 95 10.82 2.32 3.13
C PHE A 95 10.15 1.13 3.80
N VAL A 96 9.82 0.10 3.02
CA VAL A 96 9.49 -1.23 3.52
C VAL A 96 10.54 -2.21 3.04
N LYS A 97 11.17 -2.93 3.97
CA LYS A 97 12.04 -4.07 3.68
C LYS A 97 11.21 -5.34 3.75
N LEU A 98 11.15 -6.07 2.64
CA LEU A 98 10.57 -7.39 2.54
C LEU A 98 11.72 -8.41 2.60
N PRO A 99 11.87 -9.18 3.69
CA PRO A 99 12.96 -10.14 3.83
C PRO A 99 12.94 -11.21 2.73
N SER A 100 14.12 -11.61 2.27
CA SER A 100 14.28 -12.70 1.31
C SER A 100 13.69 -14.00 1.84
N THR A 101 13.24 -14.84 0.91
CA THR A 101 12.81 -16.21 1.19
C THR A 101 13.86 -17.24 0.72
N ALA A 102 15.00 -16.80 0.20
CA ALA A 102 16.07 -17.68 -0.26
C ALA A 102 16.89 -18.21 0.91
N THR A 103 17.33 -19.47 0.83
CA THR A 103 18.27 -20.05 1.82
C THR A 103 19.63 -19.36 1.78
N SER A 104 20.05 -18.88 0.61
CA SER A 104 21.27 -18.10 0.41
C SER A 104 20.92 -16.85 -0.41
N PRO A 105 20.49 -15.76 0.25
CA PRO A 105 20.06 -14.56 -0.45
C PRO A 105 21.25 -13.86 -1.12
N GLY A 106 21.02 -13.37 -2.34
CA GLY A 106 21.91 -12.44 -3.01
C GLY A 106 21.82 -11.02 -2.45
N PRO A 107 22.49 -10.05 -3.08
CA PRO A 107 22.42 -8.64 -2.68
C PRO A 107 20.97 -8.11 -2.68
N PRO A 108 20.64 -7.15 -1.80
CA PRO A 108 19.30 -6.58 -1.72
C PRO A 108 18.95 -5.79 -2.99
N VAL A 109 17.67 -5.84 -3.37
CA VAL A 109 17.10 -5.07 -4.48
C VAL A 109 16.42 -3.83 -3.92
N VAL A 110 16.88 -2.64 -4.33
CA VAL A 110 16.22 -1.37 -4.00
C VAL A 110 15.31 -0.96 -5.14
N TYR A 111 14.01 -0.89 -4.87
CA TYR A 111 13.01 -0.46 -5.83
C TYR A 111 12.66 1.02 -5.63
N LEU A 112 12.65 1.75 -6.74
CA LEU A 112 12.20 3.14 -6.82
C LEU A 112 10.99 3.20 -7.75
N ALA A 113 9.90 3.81 -7.30
CA ALA A 113 8.77 4.07 -8.17
C ALA A 113 9.17 5.02 -9.31
N GLY A 114 8.67 4.74 -10.52
CA GLY A 114 8.84 5.61 -11.67
C GLY A 114 7.93 6.84 -11.64
N GLY A 115 8.18 7.80 -12.53
CA GLY A 115 7.52 9.12 -12.52
C GLY A 115 7.95 9.99 -11.33
N PRO A 116 7.70 11.31 -11.35
CA PRO A 116 7.86 12.14 -10.17
C PRO A 116 6.71 11.88 -9.18
N GLY A 117 7.02 11.80 -7.88
CA GLY A 117 6.01 11.75 -6.81
C GLY A 117 5.52 10.35 -6.42
N GLY A 118 5.94 9.28 -7.09
CA GLY A 118 5.49 7.92 -6.81
C GLY A 118 6.06 7.36 -5.50
N SER A 119 5.21 6.71 -4.70
CA SER A 119 5.64 5.97 -3.51
C SER A 119 6.07 4.55 -3.88
N GLY A 120 7.29 4.18 -3.50
CA GLY A 120 7.78 2.80 -3.60
C GLY A 120 7.01 1.86 -2.68
N VAL A 121 6.70 2.32 -1.46
CA VAL A 121 5.96 1.54 -0.45
C VAL A 121 4.55 1.23 -0.93
N ASN A 122 3.80 2.21 -1.42
CA ASN A 122 2.46 2.01 -1.96
C ASN A 122 2.48 1.14 -3.21
N THR A 123 3.51 1.27 -4.04
CA THR A 123 3.68 0.39 -5.20
C THR A 123 3.87 -1.06 -4.77
N ALA A 124 4.59 -1.30 -3.67
CA ALA A 124 4.82 -2.62 -3.13
C ALA A 124 3.56 -3.28 -2.56
N SER A 125 2.58 -2.51 -2.07
CA SER A 125 1.28 -3.01 -1.62
C SER A 125 0.18 -3.01 -2.69
N GLY A 126 0.47 -2.53 -3.89
CA GLY A 126 -0.49 -2.39 -4.98
C GLY A 126 -0.46 -3.53 -5.99
N ASP A 127 -0.81 -3.23 -7.24
CA ASP A 127 -0.87 -4.21 -8.33
C ASP A 127 0.46 -4.94 -8.61
N ARG A 128 1.57 -4.34 -8.18
CA ARG A 128 2.91 -4.91 -8.33
C ARG A 128 3.31 -5.83 -7.17
N PHE A 129 2.47 -6.07 -6.15
CA PHE A 129 2.81 -6.90 -4.99
C PHE A 129 3.43 -8.26 -5.36
N ARG A 130 2.84 -8.97 -6.35
CA ARG A 130 3.36 -10.27 -6.83
C ARG A 130 4.78 -10.18 -7.41
N PHE A 131 5.12 -9.05 -8.03
CA PHE A 131 6.46 -8.80 -8.54
C PHE A 131 7.48 -8.70 -7.39
N PHE A 132 7.14 -7.98 -6.32
CA PHE A 132 8.00 -7.91 -5.12
C PHE A 132 8.14 -9.28 -4.45
N MET A 133 7.08 -10.08 -4.38
CA MET A 133 7.16 -11.45 -3.83
C MET A 133 8.14 -12.32 -4.62
N LYS A 134 8.20 -12.15 -5.94
CA LYS A 134 9.19 -12.85 -6.79
C LYS A 134 10.61 -12.36 -6.59
N LEU A 135 10.83 -11.05 -6.41
CA LEU A 135 12.16 -10.54 -6.12
C LEU A 135 12.73 -11.05 -4.79
N ARG A 136 11.87 -11.31 -3.79
CA ARG A 136 12.28 -11.90 -2.50
C ARG A 136 12.87 -13.31 -2.62
N GLU A 137 12.57 -14.02 -3.71
CA GLU A 137 13.18 -15.33 -4.01
C GLU A 137 14.67 -15.21 -4.36
N VAL A 138 15.18 -13.99 -4.62
CA VAL A 138 16.59 -13.72 -4.95
C VAL A 138 17.32 -13.01 -3.82
N GLY A 139 16.70 -12.05 -3.14
CA GLY A 139 17.31 -11.29 -2.04
C GLY A 139 16.30 -10.42 -1.32
N ASP A 140 16.74 -9.68 -0.30
CA ASP A 140 15.86 -8.72 0.38
C ASP A 140 15.37 -7.65 -0.60
N VAL A 141 14.14 -7.19 -0.45
CA VAL A 141 13.57 -6.16 -1.32
C VAL A 141 13.22 -4.93 -0.50
N ILE A 142 13.79 -3.78 -0.89
CA ILE A 142 13.59 -2.50 -0.22
C ILE A 142 12.77 -1.61 -1.15
N ALA A 143 11.50 -1.43 -0.83
CA ALA A 143 10.62 -0.49 -1.52
C ALA A 143 10.75 0.89 -0.86
N LEU A 144 11.43 1.82 -1.52
CA LEU A 144 11.81 3.12 -0.96
C LEU A 144 10.90 4.24 -1.49
N ASP A 145 10.39 5.07 -0.59
CA ASP A 145 9.79 6.35 -0.92
C ASP A 145 10.90 7.38 -1.14
N GLN A 146 10.92 7.96 -2.34
CA GLN A 146 11.90 8.99 -2.69
C GLN A 146 11.62 10.30 -1.93
N ARG A 147 12.59 11.20 -1.92
CA ARG A 147 12.40 12.55 -1.37
C ARG A 147 11.19 13.24 -2.01
N GLY A 148 10.34 13.83 -1.18
CA GLY A 148 9.16 14.55 -1.63
C GLY A 148 8.01 13.64 -2.07
N THR A 149 8.11 12.34 -1.78
CA THR A 149 7.02 11.38 -1.96
C THR A 149 6.36 11.05 -0.61
N PRO A 150 5.14 10.50 -0.60
CA PRO A 150 4.34 10.28 0.61
C PRO A 150 4.99 9.37 1.66
#